data_AF-A0A117PP41-F1
#
_entry.id   AF-A0A117PP41-F1
#
_cell.length_a   1.000
_cell.length_b   1.000
_cell.length_c   1.000
_cell.angle_alpha   90.00
_cell.angle_beta   90.00
_cell.angle_gamma   90.00
#
_symmetry.space_group_name_H-M   'P 1'
#
loop_
_entity.id
_entity.type
_entity.pdbx_description
1 polymer ?
#
loop_
_entity_poly.entity_id
_entity_poly.type
_entity_poly.pdbx_seq_one_letter_code
_entity_poly.pdbx_strand_id
1 'polypeptide(L)'
;MPAGQGGLPVNTAVDLHRSWPSCRQCTGIALDLGSARTRARVSPRRTILDVPTVTSAGPGATYPVQRGTIVDVPATARMLDRLLGHRLPRFSRPLLILTTPVLGGVAYRAQARSAVEVLRPRTVLTVPTARAVAVAAEADLTRPLLVVDLGAHLTEVTLLADGAVTDARCTALGTGDLDGLTPPARITDAVVAMVTGMLDQDHTSQTLDALRRGALLAGGGALRPDITYALTGRLHAPVRPVPAPHTAAVRGAAKLLHTARHHPSTSAHQH
;
A
#
# COMPACT_ATOMS: atom_id res chain seq x y z
N MET A 1 -10.23 -27.97 77.55
CA MET A 1 -11.16 -28.62 76.60
C MET A 1 -11.62 -27.57 75.57
N PRO A 2 -11.87 -27.97 74.30
CA PRO A 2 -11.52 -27.25 73.05
C PRO A 2 -12.39 -26.02 72.71
N ALA A 3 -12.14 -25.21 71.65
CA ALA A 3 -11.36 -25.36 70.40
C ALA A 3 -10.63 -24.03 70.02
N GLY A 4 -9.84 -23.87 68.93
CA GLY A 4 -9.43 -24.78 67.84
C GLY A 4 -9.78 -24.26 66.43
N GLN A 5 -9.10 -23.21 65.95
CA GLN A 5 -9.04 -22.75 64.54
C GLN A 5 -7.63 -22.14 64.33
N GLY A 6 -6.91 -22.31 63.22
CA GLY A 6 -7.29 -22.88 61.93
C GLY A 6 -6.64 -22.07 60.81
N GLY A 7 -5.30 -22.05 60.75
CA GLY A 7 -4.56 -21.20 59.82
C GLY A 7 -4.75 -21.63 58.37
N LEU A 8 -5.30 -20.74 57.54
CA LEU A 8 -5.43 -20.94 56.10
C LEU A 8 -4.12 -20.54 55.38
N PRO A 9 -3.61 -21.35 54.44
CA PRO A 9 -2.43 -20.98 53.66
C PRO A 9 -2.77 -19.87 52.65
N VAL A 10 -1.93 -18.84 52.58
CA VAL A 10 -1.98 -17.85 51.50
C VAL A 10 -1.54 -18.53 50.21
N ASN A 11 -2.51 -18.92 49.40
CA ASN A 11 -2.24 -19.56 48.11
C ASN A 11 -1.77 -18.50 47.12
N THR A 12 -0.46 -18.36 46.95
CA THR A 12 0.14 -17.54 45.90
C THR A 12 -0.12 -18.18 44.55
N ALA A 13 -1.31 -17.95 44.00
CA ALA A 13 -1.64 -18.29 42.64
C ALA A 13 -0.70 -17.52 41.71
N VAL A 14 0.30 -18.23 41.17
CA VAL A 14 1.10 -17.74 40.05
C VAL A 14 0.13 -17.52 38.91
N ASP A 15 -0.06 -16.26 38.52
CA ASP A 15 -0.89 -15.89 37.38
C ASP A 15 -0.25 -16.45 36.11
N LEU A 16 -0.67 -17.68 35.77
CA LEU A 16 -0.38 -18.30 34.49
C LEU A 16 -1.05 -17.44 33.43
N HIS A 17 -0.25 -16.54 32.82
CA HIS A 17 -0.61 -15.74 31.67
C HIS A 17 -1.34 -16.62 30.65
N ARG A 18 -2.68 -16.58 30.68
CA ARG A 18 -3.50 -17.26 29.68
C ARG A 18 -3.23 -16.57 28.36
N SER A 19 -2.41 -17.21 27.53
CA SER A 19 -2.23 -16.82 26.15
C SER A 19 -3.58 -16.87 25.46
N TRP A 20 -4.23 -15.69 25.33
CA TRP A 20 -5.48 -15.52 24.60
C TRP A 20 -5.31 -16.19 23.22
N PRO A 21 -6.33 -16.91 22.69
CA PRO A 21 -6.19 -17.51 21.37
C PRO A 21 -5.98 -16.40 20.34
N SER A 22 -4.75 -16.27 19.85
CA SER A 22 -4.48 -15.45 18.68
C SER A 22 -5.43 -15.93 17.58
N CYS A 23 -6.09 -15.00 16.89
CA CYS A 23 -7.11 -15.32 15.89
C CYS A 23 -6.45 -15.95 14.65
N ARG A 24 -6.06 -17.24 14.75
CA ARG A 24 -5.37 -18.02 13.70
C ARG A 24 -6.20 -18.13 12.41
N GLN A 25 -7.49 -17.82 12.49
CA GLN A 25 -8.47 -17.85 11.40
C GLN A 25 -8.83 -16.46 10.83
N CYS A 26 -8.29 -15.37 11.38
CA CYS A 26 -8.68 -14.02 10.97
C CYS A 26 -8.24 -13.71 9.53
N THR A 27 -9.18 -13.84 8.58
CA THR A 27 -8.99 -13.46 7.18
C THR A 27 -8.59 -11.99 7.06
N GLY A 28 -7.94 -11.63 5.96
CA GLY A 28 -7.48 -10.27 5.72
C GLY A 28 -6.93 -10.11 4.32
N ILE A 29 -6.97 -8.87 3.86
CA ILE A 29 -6.80 -8.49 2.46
C ILE A 29 -5.74 -7.39 2.42
N ALA A 30 -4.69 -7.59 1.63
CA ALA A 30 -3.91 -6.49 1.08
C ALA A 30 -4.53 -6.11 -0.25
N LEU A 31 -4.81 -4.84 -0.49
CA LEU A 31 -5.49 -4.33 -1.69
C LEU A 31 -4.76 -3.11 -2.25
N ASP A 32 -4.63 -3.08 -3.57
CA ASP A 32 -4.05 -2.01 -4.38
C ASP A 32 -5.01 -1.69 -5.53
N LEU A 33 -5.51 -0.46 -5.56
CA LEU A 33 -6.53 0.03 -6.51
C LEU A 33 -5.88 0.99 -7.52
N GLY A 34 -5.07 0.45 -8.43
CA GLY A 34 -4.47 1.21 -9.53
C GLY A 34 -5.46 1.42 -10.70
N SER A 35 -5.27 2.47 -11.49
CA SER A 35 -6.18 2.80 -12.61
C SER A 35 -6.23 1.75 -13.72
N ALA A 36 -5.10 1.11 -14.03
CA ALA A 36 -5.06 0.03 -15.03
C ALA A 36 -5.23 -1.38 -14.42
N ARG A 37 -4.77 -1.58 -13.18
CA ARG A 37 -4.68 -2.91 -12.53
C ARG A 37 -5.11 -2.85 -11.08
N THR A 38 -6.01 -3.75 -10.69
CA THR A 38 -6.43 -3.98 -9.31
C THR A 38 -5.69 -5.22 -8.81
N ARG A 39 -4.99 -5.09 -7.68
CA ARG A 39 -4.22 -6.19 -7.12
C ARG A 39 -4.62 -6.48 -5.70
N ALA A 40 -4.75 -7.75 -5.37
CA ALA A 40 -5.18 -8.16 -4.04
C ALA A 40 -4.49 -9.43 -3.58
N ARG A 41 -4.27 -9.56 -2.27
CA ARG A 41 -3.83 -10.81 -1.64
C ARG A 41 -4.66 -11.11 -0.41
N VAL A 42 -5.41 -12.22 -0.48
CA VAL A 42 -6.24 -12.73 0.61
C VAL A 42 -5.43 -13.72 1.44
N SER A 43 -5.00 -13.33 2.64
CA SER A 43 -4.30 -14.20 3.57
C SER A 43 -5.27 -15.26 4.16
N PRO A 44 -4.89 -16.55 4.26
CA PRO A 44 -3.52 -17.08 4.23
C PRO A 44 -2.90 -17.36 2.86
N ARG A 45 -3.63 -17.20 1.73
CA ARG A 45 -3.09 -17.49 0.40
C ARG A 45 -1.86 -16.60 0.09
N ARG A 46 -0.88 -17.17 -0.60
CA ARG A 46 0.36 -16.46 -1.00
C ARG A 46 0.23 -15.79 -2.36
N THR A 47 -0.61 -16.32 -3.25
CA THR A 47 -0.89 -15.78 -4.59
C THR A 47 -1.45 -14.37 -4.53
N ILE A 48 -0.95 -13.51 -5.41
CA ILE A 48 -1.49 -12.18 -5.68
C ILE A 48 -2.46 -12.34 -6.84
N LEU A 49 -3.71 -11.89 -6.65
CA LEU A 49 -4.60 -11.58 -7.75
C LEU A 49 -4.10 -10.30 -8.40
N ASP A 50 -3.88 -10.31 -9.71
CA ASP A 50 -3.56 -9.13 -10.50
C ASP A 50 -4.46 -9.16 -11.75
N VAL A 51 -5.37 -8.20 -11.86
CA VAL A 51 -6.41 -8.13 -12.91
C VAL A 51 -6.58 -6.70 -13.43
N PRO A 52 -7.13 -6.49 -14.64
CA PRO A 52 -7.50 -5.15 -15.09
C PRO A 52 -8.51 -4.48 -14.15
N THR A 53 -8.37 -3.16 -13.93
CA THR A 53 -9.35 -2.36 -13.18
C THR A 53 -10.52 -1.98 -14.08
N VAL A 54 -11.39 -2.95 -14.32
CA VAL A 54 -12.57 -2.82 -15.19
C VAL A 54 -13.75 -3.52 -14.54
N THR A 55 -14.96 -3.00 -14.74
CA THR A 55 -16.18 -3.61 -14.20
C THR A 55 -16.39 -5.01 -14.78
N SER A 56 -16.63 -5.12 -16.08
CA SER A 56 -16.73 -6.38 -16.82
C SER A 56 -16.16 -6.14 -18.22
N ALA A 57 -15.47 -7.14 -18.79
CA ALA A 57 -15.03 -7.07 -20.18
C ALA A 57 -16.23 -7.26 -21.13
N GLY A 58 -16.34 -6.38 -22.14
CA GLY A 58 -17.43 -6.38 -23.12
C GLY A 58 -17.89 -4.96 -23.48
N PRO A 59 -18.91 -4.82 -24.35
CA PRO A 59 -19.56 -3.54 -24.61
C PRO A 59 -20.10 -2.92 -23.31
N GLY A 60 -19.81 -1.63 -23.07
CA GLY A 60 -20.16 -0.96 -21.81
C GLY A 60 -19.18 -1.17 -20.65
N ALA A 61 -17.99 -1.72 -20.90
CA ALA A 61 -16.91 -1.77 -19.91
C ALA A 61 -16.56 -0.36 -19.38
N THR A 62 -16.59 -0.20 -18.05
CA THR A 62 -16.20 1.06 -17.38
C THR A 62 -14.91 0.88 -16.58
N TYR A 63 -14.12 1.96 -16.51
CA TYR A 63 -12.89 2.06 -15.73
C TYR A 63 -13.18 2.87 -14.46
N PRO A 64 -13.49 2.22 -13.32
CA PRO A 64 -14.02 2.93 -12.16
C PRO A 64 -12.94 3.63 -11.32
N VAL A 65 -11.65 3.42 -11.65
CA VAL A 65 -10.51 4.11 -11.04
C VAL A 65 -9.67 4.73 -12.15
N GLN A 66 -9.46 6.04 -12.12
CA GLN A 66 -8.77 6.80 -13.17
C GLN A 66 -7.90 7.90 -12.56
N ARG A 67 -6.66 8.05 -13.04
CA ARG A 67 -5.70 9.09 -12.61
C ARG A 67 -5.62 9.24 -11.08
N GLY A 68 -5.57 8.11 -10.36
CA GLY A 68 -5.47 8.10 -8.90
C GLY A 68 -6.76 8.43 -8.14
N THR A 69 -7.91 8.52 -8.82
CA THR A 69 -9.23 8.80 -8.23
C THR A 69 -10.20 7.64 -8.47
N ILE A 70 -11.11 7.37 -7.52
CA ILE A 70 -12.21 6.43 -7.72
C ILE A 70 -13.40 7.22 -8.26
N VAL A 71 -13.67 7.09 -9.55
CA VAL A 71 -14.69 7.88 -10.27
C VAL A 71 -16.09 7.25 -10.22
N ASP A 72 -16.19 5.95 -9.94
CA ASP A 72 -17.47 5.24 -9.75
C ASP A 72 -17.34 4.24 -8.60
N VAL A 73 -17.69 4.68 -7.38
CA VAL A 73 -17.64 3.87 -6.15
C VAL A 73 -18.54 2.62 -6.23
N PRO A 74 -19.82 2.69 -6.66
CA PRO A 74 -20.66 1.51 -6.87
C PRO A 74 -20.06 0.49 -7.84
N ALA A 75 -19.44 0.94 -8.95
CA ALA A 75 -18.74 0.05 -9.87
C ALA A 75 -17.51 -0.61 -9.25
N THR A 76 -16.69 0.16 -8.51
CA THR A 76 -15.55 -0.40 -7.77
C THR A 76 -16.00 -1.44 -6.75
N ALA A 77 -17.09 -1.20 -6.02
CA ALA A 77 -17.67 -2.17 -5.09
C ALA A 77 -18.11 -3.45 -5.81
N ARG A 78 -18.91 -3.35 -6.88
CA ARG A 78 -19.33 -4.52 -7.67
C ARG A 78 -18.15 -5.30 -8.26
N MET A 79 -17.08 -4.60 -8.67
CA MET A 79 -15.84 -5.21 -9.14
C MET A 79 -15.12 -5.96 -8.01
N LEU A 80 -14.95 -5.33 -6.84
CA LEU A 80 -14.31 -5.94 -5.68
C LEU A 80 -15.05 -7.15 -5.15
N ASP A 81 -16.38 -7.14 -5.13
CA ASP A 81 -17.20 -8.28 -4.72
C ASP A 81 -17.01 -9.48 -5.66
N ARG A 82 -17.13 -9.27 -6.99
CA ARG A 82 -16.82 -10.32 -7.99
C ARG A 82 -15.42 -10.89 -7.79
N LEU A 83 -14.42 -10.02 -7.59
CA LEU A 83 -13.03 -10.43 -7.46
C LEU A 83 -12.71 -11.12 -6.11
N LEU A 84 -13.30 -10.69 -5.00
CA LEU A 84 -12.83 -11.09 -3.66
C LEU A 84 -13.90 -11.76 -2.79
N GLY A 85 -15.19 -11.47 -2.98
CA GLY A 85 -16.29 -12.05 -2.20
C GLY A 85 -16.26 -13.58 -2.19
N HIS A 86 -16.20 -14.22 -3.36
CA HIS A 86 -16.09 -15.68 -3.51
C HIS A 86 -14.77 -16.28 -2.94
N ARG A 87 -13.78 -15.45 -2.62
CA ARG A 87 -12.48 -15.87 -2.06
C ARG A 87 -12.44 -15.79 -0.53
N LEU A 88 -13.45 -15.22 0.10
CA LEU A 88 -13.59 -15.06 1.55
C LEU A 88 -14.49 -16.17 2.14
N PRO A 89 -14.22 -16.66 3.36
CA PRO A 89 -15.16 -17.52 4.08
C PRO A 89 -16.51 -16.82 4.31
N ARG A 90 -17.62 -17.58 4.25
CA ARG A 90 -19.00 -17.09 4.11
C ARG A 90 -19.50 -16.12 5.20
N PHE A 91 -18.77 -15.97 6.31
CA PHE A 91 -19.07 -15.04 7.42
C PHE A 91 -17.83 -14.28 7.93
N SER A 92 -16.72 -14.26 7.17
CA SER A 92 -15.50 -13.59 7.63
C SER A 92 -15.61 -12.05 7.56
N ARG A 93 -15.08 -11.36 8.58
CA ARG A 93 -14.88 -9.90 8.56
C ARG A 93 -13.37 -9.58 8.48
N PRO A 94 -12.82 -9.40 7.26
CA PRO A 94 -11.37 -9.29 7.09
C PRO A 94 -10.80 -7.99 7.67
N LEU A 95 -9.53 -8.03 8.12
CA LEU A 95 -8.72 -6.83 8.26
C LEU A 95 -8.18 -6.46 6.88
N LEU A 96 -8.44 -5.25 6.42
CA LEU A 96 -8.02 -4.78 5.10
C LEU A 96 -6.92 -3.71 5.22
N ILE A 97 -5.79 -3.94 4.56
CA ILE A 97 -4.76 -2.93 4.31
C ILE A 97 -4.89 -2.47 2.85
N LEU A 98 -5.22 -1.20 2.66
CA LEU A 98 -5.38 -0.57 1.34
C LEU A 98 -4.18 0.34 1.07
N THR A 99 -3.51 0.18 -0.07
CA THR A 99 -2.58 1.20 -0.58
C THR A 99 -3.34 2.37 -1.18
N THR A 100 -2.85 3.58 -0.93
CA THR A 100 -3.46 4.83 -1.41
C THR A 100 -2.41 5.75 -2.01
N PRO A 101 -2.69 6.44 -3.14
CA PRO A 101 -1.84 7.54 -3.59
C PRO A 101 -1.72 8.59 -2.49
N VAL A 102 -0.58 9.25 -2.39
CA VAL A 102 -0.31 10.21 -1.31
C VAL A 102 -1.24 11.41 -1.45
N LEU A 103 -1.30 11.96 -2.67
CA LEU A 103 -2.00 13.21 -2.96
C LEU A 103 -3.51 13.02 -3.24
N GLY A 104 -4.03 11.79 -3.19
CA GLY A 104 -5.47 11.51 -3.32
C GLY A 104 -6.34 12.03 -2.16
N GLY A 105 -5.71 12.47 -1.07
CA GLY A 105 -6.37 13.23 0.01
C GLY A 105 -7.47 12.46 0.75
N VAL A 106 -8.40 13.21 1.36
CA VAL A 106 -9.53 12.64 2.11
C VAL A 106 -10.56 12.00 1.16
N ALA A 107 -10.80 12.61 0.00
CA ALA A 107 -11.78 12.15 -0.98
C ALA A 107 -11.51 10.72 -1.44
N TYR A 108 -10.28 10.42 -1.91
CA TYR A 108 -9.90 9.06 -2.30
C TYR A 108 -10.09 8.06 -1.15
N ARG A 109 -9.65 8.42 0.07
CA ARG A 109 -9.75 7.54 1.24
C ARG A 109 -11.21 7.27 1.64
N ALA A 110 -12.11 8.22 1.47
CA ALA A 110 -13.54 8.05 1.74
C ALA A 110 -14.20 7.16 0.66
N GLN A 111 -13.97 7.47 -0.61
CA GLN A 111 -14.44 6.68 -1.76
C GLN A 111 -13.97 5.22 -1.68
N ALA A 112 -12.68 5.01 -1.38
CA ALA A 112 -12.09 3.68 -1.32
C ALA A 112 -12.59 2.88 -0.12
N ARG A 113 -12.81 3.51 1.04
CA ARG A 113 -13.48 2.87 2.19
C ARG A 113 -14.89 2.42 1.80
N SER A 114 -15.70 3.32 1.24
CA SER A 114 -17.06 2.99 0.77
C SER A 114 -17.06 1.83 -0.25
N ALA A 115 -16.11 1.82 -1.20
CA ALA A 115 -15.99 0.75 -2.19
C ALA A 115 -15.65 -0.62 -1.57
N VAL A 116 -14.84 -0.69 -0.51
CA VAL A 116 -14.46 -1.97 0.13
C VAL A 116 -15.49 -2.49 1.14
N GLU A 117 -16.48 -1.70 1.55
CA GLU A 117 -17.51 -2.15 2.53
C GLU A 117 -18.32 -3.36 2.04
N VAL A 118 -18.40 -3.57 0.73
CA VAL A 118 -19.01 -4.78 0.14
C VAL A 118 -18.33 -6.08 0.62
N LEU A 119 -17.04 -6.01 0.97
CA LEU A 119 -16.24 -7.12 1.53
C LEU A 119 -16.41 -7.28 3.05
N ARG A 120 -17.27 -6.46 3.66
CA ARG A 120 -17.62 -6.43 5.09
C ARG A 120 -16.40 -6.45 6.03
N PRO A 121 -15.40 -5.59 5.81
CA PRO A 121 -14.21 -5.55 6.64
C PRO A 121 -14.57 -5.32 8.12
N ARG A 122 -13.73 -5.81 9.04
CA ARG A 122 -13.79 -5.38 10.44
C ARG A 122 -13.09 -4.04 10.65
N THR A 123 -12.10 -3.75 9.82
CA THR A 123 -11.25 -2.55 9.90
C THR A 123 -10.58 -2.33 8.55
N VAL A 124 -10.50 -1.07 8.11
CA VAL A 124 -9.79 -0.65 6.89
C VAL A 124 -8.68 0.33 7.27
N LEU A 125 -7.43 -0.13 7.16
CA LEU A 125 -6.24 0.69 7.37
C LEU A 125 -5.69 1.12 6.00
N THR A 126 -5.52 2.42 5.81
CA THR A 126 -4.93 3.02 4.60
C THR A 126 -3.44 3.25 4.79
N VAL A 127 -2.63 2.91 3.81
CA VAL A 127 -1.17 3.09 3.82
C VAL A 127 -0.74 3.81 2.53
N PRO A 128 0.09 4.86 2.58
CA PRO A 128 0.68 5.46 1.38
C PRO A 128 1.38 4.42 0.51
N THR A 129 1.12 4.43 -0.81
CA THR A 129 1.71 3.44 -1.73
C THR A 129 3.23 3.40 -1.64
N ALA A 130 3.90 4.55 -1.56
CA ALA A 130 5.34 4.67 -1.34
C ALA A 130 5.85 3.92 -0.08
N ARG A 131 5.12 4.03 1.05
CA ARG A 131 5.47 3.34 2.29
C ARG A 131 5.31 1.82 2.16
N ALA A 132 4.28 1.37 1.45
CA ALA A 132 4.10 -0.04 1.13
C ALA A 132 5.23 -0.56 0.21
N VAL A 133 5.59 0.19 -0.83
CA VAL A 133 6.73 -0.12 -1.72
C VAL A 133 8.03 -0.26 -0.91
N ALA A 134 8.33 0.67 -0.01
CA ALA A 134 9.53 0.61 0.83
C ALA A 134 9.57 -0.64 1.73
N VAL A 135 8.44 -1.01 2.35
CA VAL A 135 8.30 -2.26 3.13
C VAL A 135 8.43 -3.50 2.25
N ALA A 136 7.93 -3.45 1.01
CA ALA A 136 8.08 -4.55 0.05
C ALA A 136 9.55 -4.79 -0.33
N ALA A 137 10.30 -3.70 -0.53
CA ALA A 137 11.71 -3.66 -0.86
C ALA A 137 12.66 -3.88 0.34
N GLU A 138 12.14 -3.98 1.56
CA GLU A 138 12.93 -4.16 2.80
C GLU A 138 13.92 -3.01 3.02
N ALA A 139 13.51 -1.81 2.60
CA ALA A 139 14.27 -0.59 2.80
C ALA A 139 14.27 -0.19 4.27
N ASP A 140 15.45 0.21 4.76
CA ASP A 140 15.59 0.83 6.08
C ASP A 140 14.87 2.20 6.07
N LEU A 141 13.84 2.32 6.91
CA LEU A 141 12.97 3.49 7.02
C LEU A 141 13.47 4.53 8.04
N THR A 142 14.53 4.24 8.81
CA THR A 142 15.14 5.18 9.77
C THR A 142 16.01 6.24 9.10
N ARG A 143 16.15 6.15 7.77
CA ARG A 143 16.90 7.08 6.93
C ARG A 143 16.01 7.58 5.79
N PRO A 144 16.20 8.83 5.33
CA PRO A 144 15.48 9.36 4.18
C PRO A 144 15.50 8.43 2.97
N LEU A 145 14.37 8.33 2.28
CA LEU A 145 14.16 7.41 1.17
C LEU A 145 13.23 8.04 0.13
N LEU A 146 13.69 8.12 -1.11
CA LEU A 146 12.90 8.60 -2.24
C LEU A 146 12.26 7.40 -2.93
N VAL A 147 10.96 7.47 -3.20
CA VAL A 147 10.21 6.43 -3.92
C VAL A 147 9.53 7.06 -5.13
N VAL A 148 9.80 6.52 -6.31
CA VAL A 148 9.19 6.89 -7.58
C VAL A 148 8.24 5.75 -8.00
N ASP A 149 6.94 5.99 -8.00
CA ASP A 149 5.94 5.03 -8.46
C ASP A 149 5.46 5.40 -9.87
N LEU A 150 5.91 4.62 -10.86
CA LEU A 150 5.55 4.79 -12.27
C LEU A 150 4.24 4.04 -12.56
N GLY A 151 3.12 4.71 -12.33
CA GLY A 151 1.78 4.21 -12.60
C GLY A 151 1.39 4.24 -14.08
N ALA A 152 0.18 3.76 -14.35
CA ALA A 152 -0.37 3.77 -15.70
C ALA A 152 -0.94 5.14 -16.11
N HIS A 153 -1.56 5.89 -15.19
CA HIS A 153 -2.25 7.16 -15.49
C HIS A 153 -1.67 8.35 -14.68
N LEU A 154 -0.61 8.09 -13.92
CA LEU A 154 0.06 9.05 -13.02
C LEU A 154 1.44 8.53 -12.66
N THR A 155 2.31 9.44 -12.25
CA THR A 155 3.62 9.15 -11.68
C THR A 155 3.78 9.95 -10.39
N GLU A 156 4.01 9.26 -9.28
CA GLU A 156 4.24 9.86 -7.95
C GLU A 156 5.72 9.78 -7.58
N VAL A 157 6.25 10.85 -6.99
CA VAL A 157 7.55 10.88 -6.30
C VAL A 157 7.27 11.22 -4.84
N THR A 158 7.77 10.43 -3.90
CA THR A 158 7.51 10.59 -2.47
C THR A 158 8.80 10.52 -1.68
N LEU A 159 9.05 11.50 -0.81
CA LEU A 159 10.07 11.44 0.22
C LEU A 159 9.47 10.80 1.48
N LEU A 160 10.15 9.77 1.99
CA LEU A 160 9.89 9.18 3.28
C LEU A 160 11.04 9.52 4.24
N ALA A 161 10.72 10.00 5.45
CA ALA A 161 11.63 10.12 6.57
C ALA A 161 10.99 9.47 7.80
N ASP A 162 11.75 8.67 8.56
CA ASP A 162 11.26 7.85 9.68
C ASP A 162 10.01 6.99 9.34
N GLY A 163 9.91 6.58 8.07
CA GLY A 163 8.77 5.84 7.53
C GLY A 163 7.46 6.62 7.43
N ALA A 164 7.45 7.92 7.71
CA ALA A 164 6.38 8.87 7.41
C ALA A 164 6.62 9.56 6.07
N VAL A 165 5.56 10.12 5.46
CA VAL A 165 5.68 10.95 4.25
C VAL A 165 5.99 12.38 4.66
N THR A 166 7.07 12.96 4.15
CA THR A 166 7.46 14.36 4.42
C THR A 166 7.25 15.29 3.22
N ASP A 167 7.39 14.79 1.99
CA ASP A 167 7.02 15.49 0.76
C ASP A 167 6.51 14.47 -0.28
N ALA A 168 5.59 14.89 -1.15
CA ALA A 168 5.17 14.12 -2.30
C ALA A 168 4.75 15.03 -3.45
N ARG A 169 5.14 14.64 -4.67
CA ARG A 169 4.78 15.26 -5.93
C ARG A 169 4.11 14.22 -6.82
N CYS A 170 3.17 14.66 -7.65
CA CYS A 170 2.52 13.81 -8.65
C CYS A 170 2.40 14.56 -9.96
N THR A 171 2.67 13.87 -11.06
CA THR A 171 2.19 14.29 -12.38
C THR A 171 1.05 13.35 -12.81
N ALA A 172 0.06 13.88 -13.51
CA ALA A 172 -1.02 13.08 -14.10
C ALA A 172 -0.58 12.38 -15.41
N LEU A 173 0.70 11.99 -15.50
CA LEU A 173 1.33 11.34 -16.65
C LEU A 173 1.86 9.98 -16.22
N GLY A 174 1.41 8.92 -16.87
CA GLY A 174 1.87 7.54 -16.67
C GLY A 174 2.01 6.79 -17.98
N THR A 175 2.26 5.47 -17.90
CA THR A 175 2.60 4.67 -19.10
C THR A 175 1.46 4.49 -20.11
N GLY A 176 0.21 4.76 -19.71
CA GLY A 176 -0.98 4.68 -20.56
C GLY A 176 -1.23 5.95 -21.37
N ASP A 177 -0.54 7.05 -21.06
CA ASP A 177 -0.55 8.30 -21.83
C ASP A 177 0.51 8.30 -22.95
N LEU A 178 1.31 7.22 -23.09
CA LEU A 178 2.43 7.16 -24.03
C LEU A 178 1.97 6.81 -25.45
N ASP A 179 2.28 7.71 -26.39
CA ASP A 179 1.99 7.59 -27.82
C ASP A 179 3.07 8.28 -28.67
N GLY A 180 2.78 8.55 -29.95
CA GLY A 180 3.71 9.23 -30.86
C GLY A 180 3.95 10.73 -30.55
N LEU A 181 3.08 11.37 -29.76
CA LEU A 181 3.18 12.77 -29.33
C LEU A 181 3.73 12.88 -27.89
N THR A 182 3.58 11.82 -27.10
CA THR A 182 3.96 11.73 -25.69
C THR A 182 5.03 10.65 -25.51
N PRO A 183 6.29 10.92 -25.87
CA PRO A 183 7.36 9.93 -25.77
C PRO A 183 7.71 9.61 -24.30
N PRO A 184 8.32 8.44 -24.02
CA PRO A 184 8.75 8.03 -22.68
C PRO A 184 9.61 9.07 -21.94
N ALA A 185 10.36 9.88 -22.69
CA ALA A 185 11.13 11.01 -22.18
C ALA A 185 10.29 11.95 -21.31
N ARG A 186 9.01 12.20 -21.64
CA ARG A 186 8.11 13.10 -20.89
C ARG A 186 7.84 12.66 -19.46
N ILE A 187 7.79 11.34 -19.20
CA ILE A 187 7.71 10.80 -17.84
C ILE A 187 9.01 11.10 -17.09
N THR A 188 10.16 10.92 -17.75
CA THR A 188 11.47 11.21 -17.13
C THR A 188 11.71 12.70 -16.90
N ASP A 189 11.25 13.58 -17.80
CA ASP A 189 11.21 15.04 -17.61
C ASP A 189 10.46 15.38 -16.33
N ALA A 190 9.25 14.84 -16.17
CA ALA A 190 8.38 15.14 -15.04
C ALA A 190 8.95 14.62 -13.73
N VAL A 191 9.56 13.42 -13.71
CA VAL A 191 10.24 12.90 -12.50
C VAL A 191 11.44 13.79 -12.13
N VAL A 192 12.28 14.19 -13.08
CA VAL A 192 13.40 15.10 -12.80
C VAL A 192 12.89 16.43 -12.27
N ALA A 193 11.91 17.06 -12.92
CA ALA A 193 11.34 18.33 -12.47
C ALA A 193 10.71 18.25 -11.06
N MET A 194 10.04 17.13 -10.73
CA MET A 194 9.53 16.89 -9.39
C MET A 194 10.66 16.75 -8.36
N VAL A 195 11.72 15.98 -8.66
CA VAL A 195 12.86 15.82 -7.75
C VAL A 195 13.64 17.12 -7.56
N THR A 196 13.86 17.90 -8.62
CA THR A 196 14.47 19.24 -8.54
C THR A 196 13.62 20.15 -7.65
N GLY A 197 12.30 20.22 -7.86
CA GLY A 197 11.41 21.02 -7.01
C GLY A 197 11.34 20.55 -5.54
N MET A 198 11.66 19.29 -5.25
CA MET A 198 11.82 18.78 -3.88
C MET A 198 13.19 19.16 -3.28
N LEU A 199 14.26 19.20 -4.08
CA LEU A 199 15.59 19.66 -3.65
C LEU A 199 15.60 21.16 -3.37
N ASP A 200 14.99 21.97 -4.25
CA ASP A 200 14.93 23.43 -4.14
C ASP A 200 14.11 23.91 -2.93
N GLN A 201 13.19 23.07 -2.45
CA GLN A 201 12.27 23.38 -1.34
C GLN A 201 12.64 22.65 -0.03
N ASP A 202 13.64 21.77 -0.05
CA ASP A 202 14.13 21.10 1.15
C ASP A 202 15.06 22.03 1.93
N HIS A 203 14.58 22.54 3.06
CA HIS A 203 15.39 23.32 4.01
C HIS A 203 16.25 22.44 4.94
N THR A 204 16.32 21.14 4.68
CA THR A 204 17.14 20.15 5.38
C THR A 204 18.14 19.48 4.41
N SER A 205 18.54 18.23 4.68
CA SER A 205 19.29 17.39 3.72
C SER A 205 18.49 16.17 3.24
N GLN A 206 17.24 15.98 3.69
CA GLN A 206 16.50 14.73 3.54
C GLN A 206 16.30 14.32 2.07
N THR A 207 15.92 15.23 1.18
CA THR A 207 15.75 14.93 -0.25
C THR A 207 17.08 14.57 -0.90
N LEU A 208 18.15 15.30 -0.58
CA LEU A 208 19.49 15.06 -1.13
C LEU A 208 20.08 13.73 -0.65
N ASP A 209 19.95 13.42 0.63
CA ASP A 209 20.42 12.15 1.22
C ASP A 209 19.62 10.95 0.70
N ALA A 210 18.30 11.11 0.55
CA ALA A 210 17.43 10.12 -0.06
C ALA A 210 17.80 9.85 -1.54
N LEU A 211 18.09 10.90 -2.31
CA LEU A 211 18.50 10.80 -3.71
C LEU A 211 19.87 10.13 -3.85
N ARG A 212 20.86 10.54 -3.05
CA ARG A 212 22.21 9.93 -3.01
C ARG A 212 22.19 8.45 -2.61
N ARG A 213 21.32 8.07 -1.67
CA ARG A 213 21.09 6.67 -1.24
C ARG A 213 20.44 5.80 -2.32
N GLY A 214 19.86 6.44 -3.33
CA GLY A 214 19.28 5.83 -4.51
C GLY A 214 17.78 5.66 -4.42
N ALA A 215 17.05 6.31 -5.33
CA ALA A 215 15.59 6.31 -5.37
C ALA A 215 15.05 4.91 -5.70
N LEU A 216 14.06 4.43 -4.94
CA LEU A 216 13.34 3.20 -5.29
C LEU A 216 12.40 3.45 -6.46
N LEU A 217 12.42 2.57 -7.45
CA LEU A 217 11.53 2.64 -8.61
C LEU A 217 10.51 1.50 -8.58
N ALA A 218 9.22 1.87 -8.60
CA ALA A 218 8.10 0.95 -8.48
C ALA A 218 7.01 1.21 -9.55
N GLY A 219 5.92 0.46 -9.47
CA GLY A 219 4.81 0.56 -10.41
C GLY A 219 5.00 -0.27 -11.67
N GLY A 220 4.09 -0.10 -12.62
CA GLY A 220 4.12 -0.79 -13.91
C GLY A 220 5.21 -0.27 -14.84
N GLY A 221 5.45 1.04 -14.84
CA GLY A 221 6.47 1.69 -15.67
C GLY A 221 7.91 1.36 -15.28
N ALA A 222 8.14 0.85 -14.06
CA ALA A 222 9.45 0.30 -13.68
C ALA A 222 9.84 -0.98 -14.46
N LEU A 223 8.92 -1.56 -15.25
CA LEU A 223 9.20 -2.66 -16.18
C LEU A 223 9.63 -2.19 -17.58
N ARG A 224 9.68 -0.87 -17.84
CA ARG A 224 9.96 -0.27 -19.15
C ARG A 224 11.42 0.18 -19.26
N PRO A 225 12.32 -0.54 -19.97
CA PRO A 225 13.74 -0.23 -20.01
C PRO A 225 14.05 1.17 -20.58
N ASP A 226 13.25 1.60 -21.56
CA ASP A 226 13.25 2.93 -22.16
C ASP A 226 13.03 4.06 -21.15
N ILE A 227 12.26 3.82 -20.09
CA ILE A 227 12.07 4.78 -18.99
C ILE A 227 13.16 4.59 -17.92
N THR A 228 13.44 3.35 -17.49
CA THR A 228 14.31 3.10 -16.33
C THR A 228 15.76 3.48 -16.57
N TYR A 229 16.30 3.23 -17.77
CA TYR A 229 17.67 3.63 -18.11
C TYR A 229 17.78 5.15 -18.24
N ALA A 230 16.80 5.80 -18.88
CA ALA A 230 16.76 7.25 -19.03
C ALA A 230 16.67 7.97 -17.66
N LEU A 231 15.86 7.48 -16.72
CA LEU A 231 15.77 8.05 -15.37
C LEU A 231 17.12 8.07 -14.64
N THR A 232 17.88 6.96 -14.73
CA THR A 232 19.18 6.85 -14.05
C THR A 232 20.18 7.88 -14.58
N GLY A 233 20.26 8.04 -15.90
CA GLY A 233 21.16 9.03 -16.52
C GLY A 233 20.76 10.48 -16.23
N ARG A 234 19.45 10.77 -16.09
CA ARG A 234 18.93 12.13 -15.96
C ARG A 234 18.79 12.65 -14.53
N LEU A 235 18.59 11.77 -13.54
CA LEU A 235 18.61 12.16 -12.13
C LEU A 235 20.04 12.32 -11.58
N HIS A 236 21.06 11.91 -12.35
CA HIS A 236 22.47 11.88 -11.94
C HIS A 236 22.71 11.17 -10.59
N ALA A 237 21.84 10.21 -10.27
CA ALA A 237 21.80 9.49 -9.00
C ALA A 237 21.30 8.06 -9.21
N PRO A 238 21.58 7.11 -8.29
CA PRO A 238 21.16 5.72 -8.47
C PRO A 238 19.62 5.61 -8.47
N VAL A 239 19.07 4.88 -9.44
CA VAL A 239 17.66 4.49 -9.47
C VAL A 239 17.59 2.98 -9.32
N ARG A 240 16.79 2.50 -8.37
CA ARG A 240 16.78 1.11 -7.89
C ARG A 240 15.40 0.48 -8.11
N PRO A 241 15.14 -0.20 -9.24
CA PRO A 241 13.92 -0.97 -9.44
C PRO A 241 13.70 -1.97 -8.30
N VAL A 242 12.56 -1.88 -7.64
CA VAL A 242 12.22 -2.84 -6.57
C VAL A 242 11.84 -4.19 -7.20
N PRO A 243 12.16 -5.34 -6.59
CA PRO A 243 11.85 -6.65 -7.17
C PRO A 243 10.35 -6.79 -7.47
N ALA A 244 9.98 -7.24 -8.67
CA ALA A 244 8.59 -7.34 -9.16
C ALA A 244 7.78 -6.03 -8.93
N PRO A 245 8.18 -4.90 -9.53
CA PRO A 245 7.79 -3.56 -9.09
C PRO A 245 6.29 -3.28 -9.22
N HIS A 246 5.66 -3.84 -10.25
CA HIS A 246 4.21 -3.78 -10.46
C HIS A 246 3.40 -4.38 -9.30
N THR A 247 3.96 -5.29 -8.49
CA THR A 247 3.28 -5.86 -7.30
C THR A 247 3.80 -5.32 -5.97
N ALA A 248 4.75 -4.38 -5.97
CA ALA A 248 5.42 -3.93 -4.75
C ALA A 248 4.43 -3.36 -3.72
N ALA A 249 3.52 -2.49 -4.14
CA ALA A 249 2.45 -1.93 -3.30
C ALA A 249 1.66 -3.01 -2.51
N VAL A 250 1.03 -3.95 -3.22
CA VAL A 250 0.23 -5.02 -2.60
C VAL A 250 1.09 -6.00 -1.77
N ARG A 251 2.35 -6.23 -2.14
CA ARG A 251 3.30 -7.05 -1.35
C ARG A 251 3.66 -6.36 -0.02
N GLY A 252 3.88 -5.05 -0.04
CA GLY A 252 4.10 -4.22 1.14
C GLY A 252 2.89 -4.21 2.07
N ALA A 253 1.71 -3.96 1.52
CA ALA A 253 0.46 -4.05 2.26
C ALA A 253 0.23 -5.45 2.86
N ALA A 254 0.65 -6.53 2.19
CA ALA A 254 0.59 -7.89 2.74
C ALA A 254 1.58 -8.15 3.89
N LYS A 255 2.79 -7.56 3.83
CA LYS A 255 3.74 -7.56 4.96
C LYS A 255 3.18 -6.79 6.15
N LEU A 256 2.63 -5.58 5.92
CA LEU A 256 1.99 -4.76 6.96
C LEU A 256 0.75 -5.44 7.56
N LEU A 257 -0.08 -6.11 6.75
CA LEU A 257 -1.20 -6.92 7.21
C LEU A 257 -0.76 -8.05 8.15
N HIS A 258 0.37 -8.68 7.85
CA HIS A 258 0.93 -9.70 8.72
C HIS A 258 1.35 -9.08 10.06
N THR A 259 2.14 -8.01 10.08
CA THR A 259 2.56 -7.32 11.30
C THR A 259 1.37 -6.84 12.14
N ALA A 260 0.38 -6.19 11.52
CA ALA A 260 -0.80 -5.64 12.21
C ALA A 260 -1.60 -6.69 12.98
N ARG A 261 -1.66 -7.95 12.49
CA ARG A 261 -2.35 -9.06 13.17
C ARG A 261 -1.64 -9.60 14.39
N HIS A 262 -0.34 -9.34 14.52
CA HIS A 262 0.48 -9.78 15.65
C HIS A 262 0.76 -8.62 16.61
N HIS A 263 0.15 -7.44 16.38
CA HIS A 263 0.31 -6.28 17.23
C HIS A 263 -0.58 -6.39 18.49
N PRO A 264 -0.04 -6.26 19.71
CA PRO A 264 -0.79 -6.50 20.96
C PRO A 264 -2.11 -5.73 21.08
N SER A 265 -2.15 -4.46 20.65
CA SER A 265 -3.36 -3.64 20.75
C SER A 265 -4.54 -4.13 19.89
N THR A 266 -4.30 -4.97 18.87
CA THR A 266 -5.41 -5.58 18.11
C THR A 266 -6.15 -6.68 18.86
N SER A 267 -5.64 -7.07 20.03
CA SER A 267 -6.30 -7.97 20.99
C SER A 267 -7.12 -7.23 22.05
N ALA A 268 -6.98 -5.90 22.18
CA ALA A 268 -7.48 -5.14 23.33
C ALA A 268 -8.86 -4.47 23.14
N HIS A 269 -9.42 -4.47 21.93
CA HIS A 269 -10.74 -3.89 21.62
C HIS A 269 -11.85 -4.96 21.56
N GLN A 270 -11.88 -5.88 22.52
CA GLN A 270 -12.94 -6.91 22.67
C GLN A 270 -13.49 -6.97 24.11
N HIS A 271 -13.66 -5.79 24.71
CA HIS A 271 -14.38 -5.56 25.97
C HIS A 271 -15.61 -4.71 25.67
#